data_AF-A0A2P2LGT7-F1
#
_entry.id   AF-A0A2P2LGT7-F1
#
_cell.length_a   1.000
_cell.length_b   1.000
_cell.length_c   1.000
_cell.angle_alpha   90.00
_cell.angle_beta   90.00
_cell.angle_gamma   90.00
#
_symmetry.space_group_name_H-M   'P 1'
#
loop_
_entity.id
_entity.type
_entity.pdbx_description
1 polymer ?
#
loop_
_entity_poly.entity_id
_entity_poly.type
_entity_poly.pdbx_seq_one_letter_code
_entity_poly.pdbx_strand_id
1 'polypeptide(L)'
;MEGTAPCQELLLDFEKTSVSSKPTEATVPYDERLDVGKMGYGCQHYRRRCKIRAPCCNEIFSCRHCHNEAASLLKNPFDWHELNRYDVKQVVCSVCDTEQPVVR
;
A
#
# COMPACT_ATOMS: atom_id res chain seq x y z
N MET A 1 -16.73 -7.23 23.51
CA MET A 1 -15.52 -6.39 23.68
C MET A 1 -14.46 -7.05 22.80
N GLU A 2 -14.10 -6.57 21.62
CA GLU A 2 -14.08 -5.19 21.11
C GLU A 2 -14.40 -5.19 19.60
N GLY A 3 -15.16 -4.20 19.15
CA GLY A 3 -15.61 -4.09 17.77
C GLY A 3 -14.54 -3.44 16.90
N THR A 4 -14.04 -4.18 15.90
CA THR A 4 -13.34 -3.60 14.75
C THR A 4 -14.32 -2.68 14.03
N ALA A 5 -14.19 -1.37 14.24
CA ALA A 5 -14.92 -0.38 13.47
C ALA A 5 -14.40 -0.40 12.02
N PRO A 6 -15.25 -0.64 11.00
CA PRO A 6 -14.86 -0.45 9.61
C PRO A 6 -14.64 1.04 9.33
N CYS A 7 -13.59 1.34 8.56
CA CYS A 7 -13.08 2.67 8.23
C CYS A 7 -14.01 3.45 7.27
N GLN A 8 -15.31 3.52 7.57
CA GLN A 8 -16.32 4.00 6.63
C GLN A 8 -16.92 5.37 6.96
N GLU A 9 -16.59 5.99 8.08
CA GLU A 9 -16.96 7.38 8.31
C GLU A 9 -15.76 8.20 8.77
N LEU A 10 -15.36 9.15 7.93
CA LEU A 10 -15.49 10.59 8.21
C LEU A 10 -14.92 11.35 7.01
N LEU A 11 -15.84 11.88 6.21
CA LEU A 11 -15.64 12.98 5.26
C LEU A 11 -15.72 14.29 6.06
N LEU A 12 -15.00 15.31 5.58
CA LEU A 12 -14.82 16.67 6.13
C LEU A 12 -13.67 16.69 7.16
N ASP A 13 -12.51 17.31 6.92
CA ASP A 13 -12.35 18.69 6.45
C ASP A 13 -11.18 18.91 5.48
N PHE A 14 -11.48 19.76 4.52
CA PHE A 14 -10.61 20.31 3.50
C PHE A 14 -9.88 21.52 4.08
N GLU A 15 -8.58 21.43 4.39
CA GLU A 15 -7.76 22.64 4.45
C GLU A 15 -6.25 22.44 4.18
N LYS A 16 -5.88 22.79 2.93
CA LYS A 16 -4.76 23.64 2.51
C LYS A 16 -3.40 23.44 3.18
N THR A 17 -2.50 22.73 2.48
CA THR A 17 -1.09 23.12 2.42
C THR A 17 -0.60 23.12 0.98
N SER A 18 0.05 24.23 0.62
CA SER A 18 0.49 24.63 -0.70
C SER A 18 1.63 23.77 -1.24
N VAL A 19 1.42 23.08 -2.37
CA VAL A 19 2.50 22.51 -3.19
C VAL A 19 2.99 23.57 -4.17
N SER A 20 4.30 23.79 -4.22
CA SER A 20 4.98 24.59 -5.23
C SER A 20 6.14 23.78 -5.81
N SER A 21 5.98 23.30 -7.05
CA SER A 21 6.96 23.38 -8.16
C SER A 21 6.56 22.43 -9.31
N LYS A 22 6.39 22.98 -10.52
CA LYS A 22 5.99 22.30 -11.79
C LYS A 22 7.22 21.71 -12.57
N PRO A 23 7.16 21.36 -13.89
CA PRO A 23 6.91 20.02 -14.46
C PRO A 23 7.95 19.56 -15.53
N THR A 24 8.02 18.28 -15.91
CA THR A 24 8.53 17.85 -17.25
C THR A 24 7.84 16.61 -17.80
N GLU A 25 7.78 16.56 -19.12
CA GLU A 25 6.81 15.94 -20.03
C GLU A 25 7.17 14.50 -20.47
N ALA A 26 6.21 13.56 -20.39
CA ALA A 26 6.13 12.37 -21.25
C ALA A 26 4.70 11.78 -21.20
N THR A 27 4.07 11.72 -22.36
CA THR A 27 2.67 11.36 -22.59
C THR A 27 2.38 9.88 -22.30
N VAL A 28 1.55 9.60 -21.31
CA VAL A 28 0.72 8.38 -21.26
C VAL A 28 -0.69 8.85 -20.95
N PRO A 29 -1.73 8.52 -21.74
CA PRO A 29 -3.10 8.78 -21.35
C PRO A 29 -3.45 7.80 -20.24
N TYR A 30 -3.02 8.14 -19.01
CA TYR A 30 -3.47 7.48 -17.81
C TYR A 30 -4.92 7.89 -17.66
N ASP A 31 -5.83 6.96 -17.97
CA ASP A 31 -7.28 7.11 -17.80
C ASP A 31 -7.59 7.93 -16.53
N GLU A 32 -7.97 9.21 -16.73
CA GLU A 32 -8.29 10.19 -15.69
C GLU A 32 -9.65 9.90 -15.04
N ARG A 33 -10.08 8.64 -15.03
CA ARG A 33 -10.95 8.16 -13.96
C ARG A 33 -10.15 8.19 -12.66
N LEU A 34 -10.09 9.37 -12.06
CA LEU A 34 -9.80 9.54 -10.64
C LEU A 34 -10.82 8.68 -9.89
N ASP A 35 -10.47 7.41 -9.68
CA ASP A 35 -11.27 6.45 -8.95
C ASP A 35 -11.47 7.04 -7.56
N VAL A 36 -12.64 7.63 -7.32
CA VAL A 36 -13.15 8.15 -6.05
C VAL A 36 -13.28 6.96 -5.12
N GLY A 37 -12.13 6.47 -4.63
CA GLY A 37 -12.00 5.07 -4.29
C GLY A 37 -10.56 4.64 -4.05
N LYS A 38 -9.58 5.22 -4.74
CA LYS A 38 -8.17 4.82 -4.59
C LYS A 38 -7.24 5.90 -4.03
N MET A 39 -7.61 7.18 -3.94
CA MET A 39 -6.88 8.26 -3.22
C MET A 39 -5.33 8.26 -3.38
N GLY A 40 -4.80 7.71 -4.48
CA GLY A 40 -3.34 7.56 -4.65
C GLY A 40 -2.68 6.44 -3.83
N TYR A 41 -3.44 5.56 -3.16
CA TYR A 41 -2.90 4.43 -2.40
C TYR A 41 -2.61 3.20 -3.27
N GLY A 42 -1.56 2.47 -2.89
CA GLY A 42 -1.12 1.22 -3.52
C GLY A 42 0.23 1.36 -4.20
N CYS A 43 0.41 0.63 -5.30
CA CYS A 43 1.60 0.68 -6.14
C CYS A 43 1.23 0.38 -7.60
N GLN A 44 2.22 0.39 -8.50
CA GLN A 44 2.03 0.03 -9.91
C GLN A 44 1.47 -1.39 -10.11
N HIS A 45 1.72 -2.29 -9.15
CA HIS A 45 1.24 -3.67 -9.22
C HIS A 45 -0.22 -3.79 -8.80
N TYR A 46 -0.62 -3.16 -7.68
CA TYR A 46 -1.99 -3.20 -7.17
C TYR A 46 -2.43 -1.83 -6.62
N ARG A 47 -3.61 -1.38 -7.03
CA ARG A 47 -4.25 -0.19 -6.45
C ARG A 47 -5.24 -0.61 -5.37
N ARG A 48 -4.79 -0.60 -4.11
CA ARG A 48 -5.57 -0.97 -2.93
C ARG A 48 -5.17 -0.09 -1.74
N ARG A 49 -6.09 0.06 -0.78
CA ARG A 49 -5.90 0.88 0.44
C ARG A 49 -5.21 0.12 1.59
N CYS A 50 -4.45 -0.92 1.30
CA CYS A 50 -3.73 -1.67 2.33
C CYS A 50 -2.33 -2.09 1.87
N LYS A 51 -1.42 -2.12 2.85
CA LYS A 51 -0.08 -2.68 2.77
C LYS A 51 -0.10 -4.05 3.46
N ILE A 52 0.79 -4.95 3.07
CA ILE A 52 0.95 -6.27 3.69
C ILE A 52 2.09 -6.23 4.69
N ARG A 53 1.95 -6.94 5.81
CA ARG A 53 3.07 -7.26 6.68
C ARG A 53 3.65 -8.61 6.24
N ALA A 54 4.89 -8.60 5.79
CA ALA A 54 5.56 -9.79 5.28
C ALA A 54 5.96 -10.70 6.44
N PRO A 55 5.46 -11.94 6.56
CA PRO A 55 5.79 -12.81 7.69
C PRO A 55 7.25 -13.31 7.66
N CYS A 56 7.94 -13.22 6.52
CA CYS A 56 9.33 -13.63 6.36
C CYS A 56 10.34 -12.67 7.00
N CYS A 57 10.12 -11.35 6.86
CA CYS A 57 11.05 -10.32 7.34
C CYS A 57 10.40 -9.28 8.26
N ASN A 58 9.10 -9.39 8.52
CA ASN A 58 8.28 -8.45 9.32
C ASN A 58 8.23 -7.01 8.78
N GLU A 59 8.67 -6.80 7.54
CA GLU A 59 8.59 -5.50 6.87
C GLU A 59 7.23 -5.28 6.21
N ILE A 60 6.91 -4.01 5.94
CA ILE A 60 5.62 -3.61 5.38
C ILE A 60 5.79 -3.18 3.93
N PHE A 61 5.04 -3.80 3.02
CA PHE A 61 5.09 -3.51 1.59
C PHE A 61 3.71 -3.25 1.01
N SER A 62 3.61 -2.41 -0.03
CA SER A 62 2.34 -2.19 -0.74
C SER A 62 1.77 -3.48 -1.34
N CYS A 63 2.63 -4.39 -1.80
CA CYS A 63 2.23 -5.71 -2.29
C CYS A 63 3.38 -6.72 -2.29
N ARG A 64 3.06 -7.99 -2.62
CA ARG A 64 4.05 -9.07 -2.74
C ARG A 64 5.11 -8.81 -3.80
N HIS A 65 4.74 -8.16 -4.91
CA HIS A 65 5.69 -7.87 -6.00
C HIS A 65 6.71 -6.81 -5.55
N CYS A 66 6.25 -5.74 -4.89
CA CYS A 66 7.14 -4.76 -4.29
C CYS A 66 8.07 -5.38 -3.23
N HIS A 67 7.58 -6.34 -2.45
CA HIS A 67 8.42 -7.10 -1.52
C HIS A 67 9.51 -7.87 -2.29
N ASN A 68 9.13 -8.70 -3.27
CA ASN A 68 10.09 -9.57 -3.96
C ASN A 68 11.14 -8.75 -4.73
N GLU A 69 10.73 -7.63 -5.33
CA GLU A 69 11.66 -6.69 -5.96
C GLU A 69 12.69 -6.16 -4.94
N ALA A 70 12.24 -5.67 -3.79
CA ALA A 70 13.14 -5.18 -2.73
C ALA A 70 14.05 -6.28 -2.18
N ALA A 71 13.50 -7.47 -1.91
CA ALA A 71 14.23 -8.60 -1.36
C ALA A 71 15.31 -9.12 -2.32
N SER A 72 15.05 -9.10 -3.64
CA SER A 72 16.03 -9.49 -4.66
C SER A 72 17.20 -8.51 -4.84
N LEU A 73 17.04 -7.27 -4.37
CA LEU A 73 18.06 -6.22 -4.44
C LEU A 73 18.94 -6.15 -3.19
N LEU A 74 18.70 -6.99 -2.19
CA LEU A 74 19.50 -6.99 -0.95
C LEU A 74 20.96 -7.37 -1.25
N LYS A 75 21.89 -6.73 -0.55
CA LYS A 75 23.34 -6.91 -0.77
C LYS A 75 23.83 -8.32 -0.42
N ASN A 76 23.19 -8.93 0.58
CA ASN A 76 23.55 -10.24 1.06
C ASN A 76 22.67 -11.29 0.38
N PRO A 77 23.23 -12.22 -0.42
CA PRO A 77 22.45 -13.19 -1.17
C PRO A 77 21.60 -14.13 -0.30
N PHE A 78 22.02 -14.35 0.95
CA PHE A 78 21.27 -15.18 1.90
C PHE A 78 19.96 -14.53 2.36
N ASP A 79 19.82 -13.23 2.18
CA ASP A 79 18.60 -12.50 2.52
C ASP A 79 17.64 -12.41 1.32
N TRP A 80 17.98 -12.99 0.16
CA TRP A 80 17.06 -13.05 -0.98
C TRP A 80 15.95 -14.04 -0.70
N HIS A 81 14.71 -13.56 -0.76
CA HIS A 81 13.55 -14.40 -0.54
C HIS A 81 12.31 -13.84 -1.24
N GLU A 82 11.33 -14.72 -1.44
CA GLU A 82 10.03 -14.35 -1.98
C GLU A 82 8.96 -14.47 -0.90
N LEU A 83 7.97 -13.58 -0.99
CA LEU A 83 6.81 -13.61 -0.13
C LEU A 83 5.78 -14.63 -0.63
N ASN A 84 5.50 -15.64 0.20
CA ASN A 84 4.32 -16.47 0.01
C ASN A 84 3.05 -15.71 0.43
N ARG A 85 2.18 -15.42 -0.54
CA ARG A 85 0.93 -14.67 -0.32
C ARG A 85 -0.04 -15.34 0.66
N TYR A 86 0.00 -16.66 0.79
CA TYR A 86 -0.91 -17.40 1.66
C TYR A 86 -0.52 -17.28 3.14
N ASP A 87 0.74 -16.98 3.42
CA ASP A 87 1.26 -16.87 4.79
C ASP A 87 1.01 -15.48 5.39
N VAL A 88 0.63 -14.50 4.57
CA VAL A 88 0.26 -13.16 5.05
C VAL A 88 -1.01 -13.24 5.88
N LYS A 89 -0.89 -12.92 7.17
CA LYS A 89 -2.03 -12.88 8.12
C LYS A 89 -2.46 -11.47 8.50
N GLN A 90 -1.60 -10.47 8.27
CA GLN A 90 -1.83 -9.09 8.68
C GLN A 90 -1.61 -8.11 7.52
N VAL A 91 -2.45 -7.08 7.48
CA VAL A 91 -2.38 -5.95 6.56
C VAL A 91 -2.49 -4.66 7.35
N VAL A 92 -1.91 -3.59 6.83
CA VAL A 92 -1.96 -2.25 7.41
C VAL A 92 -2.77 -1.35 6.50
N CYS A 93 -3.83 -0.73 7.03
CA CYS A 93 -4.64 0.22 6.27
C CYS A 93 -3.79 1.42 5.88
N SER A 94 -3.79 1.82 4.61
CA SER A 94 -3.02 2.98 4.14
C SER A 94 -3.68 4.32 4.44
N VAL A 95 -4.94 4.31 4.90
CA VAL A 95 -5.70 5.53 5.22
C VAL A 95 -5.55 5.90 6.70
N CYS A 96 -5.61 4.90 7.59
CA CYS A 96 -5.64 5.11 9.04
C CYS A 96 -4.53 4.36 9.79
N ASP A 97 -3.60 3.72 9.07
CA ASP A 97 -2.45 2.97 9.60
C ASP A 97 -2.77 1.86 10.62
N THR A 98 -4.04 1.47 10.71
CA THR A 98 -4.47 0.37 11.59
C THR A 98 -4.03 -0.97 11.01
N GLU A 99 -3.43 -1.81 11.86
CA GLU A 99 -3.11 -3.19 11.54
C GLU A 99 -4.36 -4.08 11.72
N GLN A 100 -4.65 -4.88 10.69
CA GLN A 100 -5.87 -5.66 10.56
C GLN A 100 -5.56 -7.09 10.11
N PRO A 101 -6.30 -8.10 10.58
CA PRO A 101 -6.15 -9.46 10.09
C PRO A 101 -6.66 -9.58 8.64
N VAL A 102 -6.05 -10.47 7.86
CA VAL A 102 -6.54 -10.83 6.53
C VAL A 102 -7.75 -11.76 6.67
N VAL A 103 -8.88 -11.36 6.08
CA VAL A 103 -10.04 -12.24 5.90
C VAL A 103 -9.80 -13.09 4.64
N ARG A 104 -9.91 -14.42 4.77
CA ARG A 104 -9.72 -15.39 3.68
C ARG A 104 -11.04 -15.77 3.03
#